data_AF-A0A8X6SGX1-F1
#
_entry.id   AF-A0A8X6SGX1-F1
#
_cell.length_a   1.000
_cell.length_b   1.000
_cell.length_c   1.000
_cell.angle_alpha   90.00
_cell.angle_beta   90.00
_cell.angle_gamma   90.00
#
_symmetry.space_group_name_H-M   'P 1'
#
loop_
_entity.id
_entity.type
_entity.pdbx_description
1 polymer ?
#
loop_
_entity_poly.entity_id
_entity_poly.type
_entity_poly.pdbx_seq_one_letter_code
_entity_poly.pdbx_strand_id
1 'polypeptide(L)'
;MQSAALEEVTLTNSSDIIISGDGTWKTRGYSSRFGVCAVIGDKTGKCIDAEVMSSFCKGCDSWKRRKGSPAYKKWKILHVKECLNNHNGSAGMMETVGMVRMFQRSLSHRSVRSTSYVGDGDSKTFSSITASNPCGEDITVSKIECVGHVKKEWELVYEN
;
A
#
# COMPACT_ATOMS: atom_id res chain seq x y z
N MET A 1 -3.72 9.28 12.44
CA MET A 1 -4.21 9.17 11.06
C MET A 1 -5.73 9.35 10.95
N GLN A 2 -6.56 8.92 11.93
CA GLN A 2 -8.01 9.22 11.91
C GLN A 2 -8.35 10.71 11.81
N SER A 3 -7.65 11.56 12.57
CA SER A 3 -7.84 13.02 12.52
C SER A 3 -7.53 13.61 11.13
N ALA A 4 -6.52 13.08 10.44
CA ALA A 4 -6.18 13.52 9.09
C ALA A 4 -7.29 13.17 8.09
N ALA A 5 -7.88 11.97 8.20
CA ALA A 5 -9.03 11.59 7.39
C ALA A 5 -10.24 12.49 7.65
N LEU A 6 -10.55 12.77 8.92
CA LEU A 6 -11.67 13.64 9.28
C LEU A 6 -11.48 15.09 8.76
N GLU A 7 -10.25 15.59 8.81
CA GLU A 7 -9.92 16.91 8.29
C GLU A 7 -10.05 16.96 6.77
N GLU A 8 -9.62 15.92 6.07
CA GLU A 8 -9.82 15.78 4.62
C GLU A 8 -11.31 15.83 4.28
N VAL A 9 -12.14 15.06 4.99
CA VAL A 9 -13.61 15.06 4.83
C VAL A 9 -14.22 16.43 5.08
N THR A 10 -13.73 17.14 6.10
CA THR A 10 -14.22 18.48 6.45
C THR A 10 -13.89 19.48 5.34
N LEU A 11 -12.68 19.39 4.77
CA LEU A 11 -12.21 20.31 3.73
C LEU A 11 -12.84 20.02 2.35
N THR A 12 -13.11 18.75 2.03
CA THR A 12 -13.78 18.34 0.79
C THR A 12 -15.30 18.35 0.88
N ASN A 13 -15.85 18.40 2.10
CA ASN A 13 -17.26 18.16 2.40
C ASN A 13 -17.76 16.81 1.82
N SER A 14 -16.90 15.78 1.84
CA SER A 14 -17.16 14.46 1.25
C SER A 14 -16.39 13.35 1.97
N SER A 15 -17.05 12.20 2.21
CA SER A 15 -16.38 10.97 2.66
C SER A 15 -15.62 10.25 1.55
N ASP A 16 -15.87 10.64 0.30
CA ASP A 16 -15.21 10.12 -0.89
C ASP A 16 -14.05 11.06 -1.21
N ILE A 17 -12.83 10.54 -1.05
CA ILE A 17 -11.61 11.33 -1.05
C ILE A 17 -10.66 10.92 -2.17
N ILE A 18 -9.87 11.89 -2.61
CA ILE A 18 -8.74 11.69 -3.52
C ILE A 18 -7.49 11.50 -2.66
N ILE A 19 -6.71 10.48 -2.99
CA ILE A 19 -5.45 10.21 -2.30
C ILE A 19 -4.30 10.09 -3.28
N SER A 20 -3.13 10.52 -2.85
CA SER A 20 -1.85 10.21 -3.49
C SER A 20 -1.12 9.14 -2.68
N GLY A 21 -0.55 8.15 -3.36
CA GLY A 21 0.16 7.05 -2.69
C GLY A 21 1.52 6.78 -3.32
N ASP A 22 2.47 6.38 -2.47
CA ASP A 22 3.81 5.95 -2.87
C ASP A 22 4.39 4.91 -1.89
N GLY A 23 5.38 4.16 -2.37
CA GLY A 23 6.14 3.15 -1.63
C GLY A 23 7.60 3.55 -1.42
N THR A 24 8.16 3.15 -0.28
CA THR A 24 9.60 3.26 -0.04
C THR A 24 10.17 1.98 0.55
N TRP A 25 11.45 1.72 0.30
CA TRP A 25 12.14 0.49 0.70
C TRP A 25 13.36 0.79 1.55
N LYS A 26 13.65 -0.12 2.49
CA LYS A 26 14.82 0.00 3.38
C LYS A 26 16.15 0.07 2.62
N THR A 27 16.26 -0.62 1.49
CA THR A 27 17.47 -0.68 0.67
C THR A 27 17.14 -0.36 -0.77
N ARG A 28 18.09 0.27 -1.48
CA ARG A 28 17.98 0.49 -2.93
C ARG A 28 17.99 -0.83 -3.71
N GLY A 29 17.31 -0.86 -4.85
CA GLY A 29 17.20 -2.02 -5.73
C GLY A 29 16.04 -2.97 -5.38
N TYR A 30 15.90 -4.04 -6.17
CA TYR A 30 14.72 -4.92 -6.15
C TYR A 30 14.74 -6.03 -5.10
N SER A 31 15.67 -5.99 -4.14
CA SER A 31 15.93 -7.06 -3.16
C SER A 31 15.57 -6.69 -1.71
N SER A 32 14.96 -5.52 -1.49
CA SER A 32 14.58 -5.10 -0.14
C SER A 32 13.58 -6.06 0.49
N ARG A 33 13.79 -6.34 1.79
CA ARG A 33 12.93 -7.21 2.60
C ARG A 33 11.90 -6.46 3.43
N PHE A 34 11.97 -5.13 3.37
CA PHE A 34 11.11 -4.23 4.11
C PHE A 34 10.74 -3.06 3.20
N GLY A 35 9.46 -2.72 3.20
CA GLY A 35 8.92 -1.54 2.55
C GLY A 35 7.88 -0.87 3.44
N VAL A 36 7.59 0.38 3.15
CA VAL A 36 6.49 1.12 3.74
C VAL A 36 5.74 1.78 2.60
N CYS A 37 4.42 1.63 2.60
CA CYS A 37 3.53 2.30 1.69
C CYS A 37 2.77 3.35 2.48
N ALA A 38 2.57 4.53 1.91
CA ALA A 38 1.78 5.58 2.55
C ALA A 38 0.85 6.23 1.54
N VAL A 39 -0.31 6.67 2.04
CA VAL A 39 -1.27 7.48 1.28
C VAL A 39 -1.54 8.79 2.01
N ILE A 40 -1.56 9.87 1.25
CA ILE A 40 -1.84 11.22 1.72
C ILE A 40 -3.12 11.75 1.07
N GLY A 41 -3.85 12.60 1.80
CA GLY A 41 -5.04 13.28 1.28
C GLY A 41 -4.64 14.39 0.30
N ASP A 42 -5.39 14.52 -0.79
CA ASP A 42 -5.14 15.53 -1.83
C ASP A 42 -5.22 16.96 -1.28
N LYS A 43 -6.22 17.26 -0.43
CA LYS A 43 -6.46 18.63 0.05
C LYS A 43 -5.63 18.98 1.27
N THR A 44 -5.50 18.05 2.22
CA THR A 44 -4.75 18.32 3.46
C THR A 44 -3.25 18.07 3.33
N GLY A 45 -2.82 17.25 2.37
CA GLY A 45 -1.44 16.76 2.29
C GLY A 45 -1.02 15.89 3.48
N LYS A 46 -1.97 15.49 4.34
CA LYS A 46 -1.69 14.71 5.56
C LYS A 46 -1.76 13.22 5.28
N CYS A 47 -0.96 12.46 6.01
CA CYS A 47 -0.96 11.00 5.95
C CYS A 47 -2.29 10.42 6.46
N ILE A 48 -3.04 9.81 5.55
CA ILE A 48 -4.35 9.18 5.79
C ILE A 48 -4.15 7.74 6.24
N ASP A 49 -3.19 7.03 5.65
CA ASP A 49 -2.84 5.69 6.06
C ASP A 49 -1.41 5.30 5.66
N ALA A 50 -0.87 4.30 6.36
CA ALA A 50 0.40 3.69 6.02
C ALA A 50 0.40 2.18 6.32
N GLU A 51 1.12 1.41 5.51
CA GLU A 51 1.28 -0.03 5.67
C GLU A 51 2.77 -0.39 5.67
N VAL A 52 3.20 -1.07 6.72
CA VAL A 52 4.55 -1.64 6.79
C VAL A 52 4.54 -3.03 6.19
N MET A 53 5.36 -3.24 5.16
CA MET A 53 5.46 -4.49 4.42
C MET A 53 6.78 -5.18 4.75
N SER A 54 6.74 -6.49 4.98
CA SER A 54 7.94 -7.27 5.21
C SER A 54 7.83 -8.70 4.70
N SER A 55 8.87 -9.13 3.99
CA SER A 55 9.11 -10.53 3.62
C SER A 55 10.05 -11.24 4.60
N PHE A 56 10.25 -10.66 5.79
CA PHE A 56 11.14 -11.18 6.81
C PHE A 56 10.50 -11.16 8.18
N CYS A 57 10.76 -12.21 8.94
CA CYS A 57 10.57 -12.21 10.37
C CYS A 57 11.77 -12.90 11.03
N LYS A 58 12.34 -12.26 12.06
CA LYS A 58 13.48 -12.81 12.79
C LYS A 58 13.15 -14.15 13.46
N GLY A 59 11.94 -14.30 13.99
CA GLY A 59 11.45 -15.57 14.54
C GLY A 59 11.43 -16.67 13.49
N CYS A 60 10.80 -16.41 12.34
CA CYS A 60 10.80 -17.34 11.20
C CYS A 60 12.20 -17.71 10.71
N ASP A 61 13.11 -16.75 10.64
CA ASP A 61 14.48 -17.00 10.21
C ASP A 61 15.27 -17.86 11.22
N SER A 62 15.08 -17.60 12.51
CA SER A 62 15.75 -18.36 13.58
C SER A 62 15.29 -19.82 13.64
N TRP A 63 14.02 -20.07 13.35
CA TRP A 63 13.41 -21.40 13.39
C TRP A 63 13.46 -22.13 12.04
N LYS A 64 13.96 -21.50 10.96
CA LYS A 64 13.95 -22.09 9.61
C LYS A 64 14.67 -23.44 9.51
N ARG A 65 15.74 -23.63 10.29
CA ARG A 65 16.53 -24.88 10.33
C ARG A 65 15.82 -26.03 11.06
N ARG A 66 14.78 -25.73 11.85
CA ARG A 66 14.01 -26.71 12.62
C ARG A 66 12.68 -27.07 11.94
N LYS A 67 12.43 -26.58 10.73
CA LYS A 67 11.22 -26.86 9.95
C LYS A 67 10.95 -28.37 9.91
N GLY A 68 9.69 -28.75 10.15
CA GLY A 68 9.25 -30.14 10.17
C GLY A 68 9.27 -30.82 11.54
N SER A 69 10.10 -30.34 12.49
CA SER A 69 10.13 -30.90 13.85
C SER A 69 8.81 -30.65 14.62
N PRO A 70 8.42 -31.54 15.56
CA PRO A 70 7.28 -31.29 16.44
C PRO A 70 7.37 -29.97 17.20
N ALA A 71 8.58 -29.62 17.68
CA ALA A 71 8.85 -28.35 18.34
C ALA A 71 8.58 -27.15 17.42
N TYR A 72 8.98 -27.21 16.15
CA TYR A 72 8.69 -26.17 15.17
C TYR A 72 7.20 -26.00 14.94
N LYS A 73 6.43 -27.09 14.82
CA LYS A 73 4.97 -27.01 14.63
C LYS A 73 4.30 -26.29 15.81
N LYS A 74 4.65 -26.67 17.04
CA LYS A 74 4.16 -26.01 18.26
C LYS A 74 4.53 -24.53 18.31
N TRP A 75 5.80 -24.21 18.03
CA TRP A 75 6.26 -22.82 17.96
C TRP A 75 5.54 -22.02 16.88
N LYS A 76 5.34 -22.58 15.68
CA LYS A 76 4.74 -21.88 14.53
C LYS A 76 3.29 -21.49 14.80
N ILE A 77 2.53 -22.33 15.51
CA ILE A 77 1.16 -22.03 15.93
C ILE A 77 1.12 -20.80 16.84
N LEU A 78 2.04 -20.70 17.80
CA LEU A 78 2.11 -19.56 18.71
C LEU A 78 2.60 -18.30 17.98
N HIS A 79 3.62 -18.47 17.12
CA HIS A 79 4.28 -17.36 16.44
C HIS A 79 3.42 -16.69 15.35
N VAL A 80 2.38 -17.35 14.84
CA VAL A 80 1.56 -16.76 13.74
C VAL A 80 1.02 -15.38 14.09
N LYS A 81 0.69 -15.13 15.36
CA LYS A 81 0.14 -13.85 15.85
C LYS A 81 1.19 -12.73 15.94
N GLU A 82 2.47 -13.09 15.97
CA GLU A 82 3.61 -12.16 16.13
C GLU A 82 4.48 -12.11 14.86
N CYS A 83 4.10 -12.84 13.82
CA CYS A 83 4.89 -12.98 12.62
C CYS A 83 4.89 -11.67 11.83
N LEU A 84 6.05 -11.00 11.79
CA LEU A 84 6.23 -9.78 11.02
C LEU A 84 6.31 -10.00 9.50
N ASN A 85 6.48 -11.25 9.04
CA ASN A 85 6.46 -11.56 7.62
C ASN A 85 5.00 -11.53 7.16
N ASN A 86 4.61 -10.44 6.51
CA ASN A 86 3.28 -10.19 5.99
C ASN A 86 3.23 -10.10 4.46
N HIS A 87 4.35 -10.37 3.77
CA HIS A 87 4.45 -10.28 2.32
C HIS A 87 5.21 -11.46 1.71
N ASN A 88 4.60 -12.09 0.70
CA ASN A 88 5.24 -13.08 -0.14
C ASN A 88 5.30 -12.54 -1.57
N GLY A 89 6.49 -12.49 -2.16
CA GLY A 89 6.70 -11.97 -3.51
C GLY A 89 7.93 -11.07 -3.60
N SER A 90 8.06 -10.35 -4.72
CA SER A 90 9.15 -9.41 -4.96
C SER A 90 9.02 -8.16 -4.08
N ALA A 91 10.12 -7.41 -3.94
CA ALA A 91 10.11 -6.13 -3.23
C ALA A 91 9.14 -5.13 -3.88
N GLY A 92 9.11 -5.05 -5.21
CA GLY A 92 8.20 -4.15 -5.94
C GLY A 92 6.73 -4.44 -5.68
N MET A 93 6.34 -5.71 -5.51
CA MET A 93 4.95 -6.08 -5.19
C MET A 93 4.51 -5.65 -3.79
N MET A 94 5.43 -5.26 -2.90
CA MET A 94 5.07 -4.76 -1.57
C MET A 94 4.21 -3.51 -1.68
N GLU A 95 4.50 -2.63 -2.64
CA GLU A 95 3.71 -1.42 -2.85
C GLU A 95 2.30 -1.76 -3.30
N THR A 96 2.17 -2.54 -4.36
CA THR A 96 0.88 -2.99 -4.88
C THR A 96 0.00 -3.62 -3.79
N VAL A 97 0.56 -4.57 -3.01
CA VAL A 97 -0.19 -5.24 -1.93
C VAL A 97 -0.49 -4.27 -0.78
N GLY A 98 0.45 -3.39 -0.43
CA GLY A 98 0.27 -2.39 0.62
C GLY A 98 -0.84 -1.39 0.29
N MET A 99 -0.86 -0.89 -0.94
CA MET A 99 -1.92 0.01 -1.43
C MET A 99 -3.29 -0.66 -1.40
N VAL A 100 -3.41 -1.88 -1.93
CA VAL A 100 -4.68 -2.65 -1.87
C VAL A 100 -5.19 -2.77 -0.44
N ARG A 101 -4.32 -3.10 0.53
CA ARG A 101 -4.71 -3.20 1.95
C ARG A 101 -5.23 -1.88 2.51
N MET A 102 -4.56 -0.77 2.20
CA MET A 102 -4.98 0.56 2.65
C MET A 102 -6.33 0.96 2.04
N PHE A 103 -6.53 0.69 0.75
CA PHE A 103 -7.81 0.90 0.07
C PHE A 103 -8.94 0.08 0.71
N GLN A 104 -8.73 -1.22 0.91
CA GLN A 104 -9.74 -2.13 1.47
C GLN A 104 -10.15 -1.77 2.91
N ARG A 105 -9.23 -1.24 3.72
CA ARG A 105 -9.53 -0.85 5.11
C ARG A 105 -9.89 0.63 5.28
N SER A 106 -9.85 1.43 4.21
CA SER A 106 -10.14 2.87 4.26
C SER A 106 -11.50 3.15 4.92
N LEU A 107 -12.55 2.44 4.49
CA LEU A 107 -13.89 2.64 5.04
C LEU A 107 -13.99 2.22 6.50
N SER A 108 -13.48 1.02 6.84
CA SER A 108 -13.62 0.46 8.20
C SER A 108 -12.73 1.13 9.23
N HIS A 109 -11.52 1.56 8.85
CA HIS A 109 -10.52 2.12 9.78
C HIS A 109 -10.45 3.64 9.76
N ARG A 110 -10.92 4.29 8.68
CA ARG A 110 -10.82 5.75 8.49
C ARG A 110 -12.16 6.43 8.24
N SER A 111 -13.23 5.68 8.01
CA SER A 111 -14.57 6.21 7.68
C SER A 111 -14.59 7.05 6.40
N VAL A 112 -13.73 6.71 5.43
CA VAL A 112 -13.64 7.36 4.11
C VAL A 112 -13.52 6.30 3.02
N ARG A 113 -13.93 6.64 1.80
CA ARG A 113 -13.70 5.81 0.61
C ARG A 113 -12.73 6.52 -0.31
N SER A 114 -11.66 5.84 -0.69
CA SER A 114 -10.71 6.35 -1.67
C SER A 114 -11.23 6.09 -3.07
N THR A 115 -11.75 7.13 -3.74
CA THR A 115 -12.41 7.02 -5.06
C THR A 115 -11.50 7.45 -6.21
N SER A 116 -10.38 8.10 -5.91
CA SER A 116 -9.33 8.44 -6.88
C SER A 116 -7.95 8.16 -6.31
N TYR A 117 -7.07 7.65 -7.17
CA TYR A 117 -5.67 7.36 -6.88
C TYR A 117 -4.75 8.22 -7.76
N VAL A 118 -3.91 9.02 -7.13
CA VAL A 118 -2.82 9.77 -7.77
C VAL A 118 -1.50 9.00 -7.57
N GLY A 119 -0.85 8.57 -8.65
CA GLY A 119 0.41 7.83 -8.59
C GLY A 119 1.33 8.07 -9.79
N ASP A 120 2.58 7.62 -9.68
CA ASP A 120 3.62 7.76 -10.71
C ASP A 120 3.58 6.61 -11.71
N GLY A 121 2.74 6.70 -12.76
CA GLY A 121 2.76 5.74 -13.88
C GLY A 121 2.47 4.27 -13.54
N ASP A 122 2.24 3.93 -12.27
CA ASP A 122 2.19 2.56 -11.77
C ASP A 122 0.87 1.87 -12.15
N SER A 123 0.85 1.37 -13.38
CA SER A 123 -0.25 0.62 -13.95
C SER A 123 -0.62 -0.60 -13.10
N LYS A 124 0.37 -1.33 -12.57
CA LYS A 124 0.13 -2.56 -11.79
C LYS A 124 -0.55 -2.31 -10.45
N THR A 125 -0.15 -1.25 -9.75
CA THR A 125 -0.75 -0.86 -8.47
C THR A 125 -2.21 -0.47 -8.67
N PHE A 126 -2.49 0.41 -9.64
CA PHE A 126 -3.86 0.80 -9.96
C PHE A 126 -4.74 -0.38 -10.39
N SER A 127 -4.25 -1.24 -11.31
CA SER A 127 -5.01 -2.43 -11.74
C SER A 127 -5.36 -3.35 -10.56
N SER A 128 -4.45 -3.51 -9.59
CA SER A 128 -4.69 -4.36 -8.41
C SER A 128 -5.68 -3.73 -7.44
N ILE A 129 -5.65 -2.40 -7.27
CA ILE A 129 -6.65 -1.67 -6.48
C ILE A 129 -8.03 -1.88 -7.08
N THR A 130 -8.21 -1.64 -8.38
CA THR A 130 -9.51 -1.79 -9.05
C THR A 130 -10.01 -3.24 -8.99
N ALA A 131 -9.13 -4.23 -9.20
CA ALA A 131 -9.49 -5.64 -9.09
C ALA A 131 -9.90 -6.06 -7.67
N SER A 132 -9.43 -5.35 -6.63
CA SER A 132 -9.80 -5.63 -5.24
C SER A 132 -11.18 -5.09 -4.85
N ASN A 133 -11.83 -4.32 -5.72
CA ASN A 133 -13.14 -3.71 -5.55
C ASN A 133 -13.37 -3.07 -4.15
N PRO A 134 -12.51 -2.14 -3.71
CA PRO A 134 -12.51 -1.66 -2.32
C PRO A 134 -13.71 -0.80 -1.96
N CYS A 135 -14.42 -0.25 -2.95
CA CYS A 135 -15.57 0.63 -2.75
C CYS A 135 -16.93 -0.03 -3.05
N GLY A 136 -16.94 -1.31 -3.45
CA GLY A 136 -18.15 -2.02 -3.89
C GLY A 136 -18.49 -1.79 -5.37
N GLU A 137 -19.47 -2.56 -5.88
CA GLU A 137 -19.81 -2.61 -7.32
C GLU A 137 -20.27 -1.27 -7.90
N ASP A 138 -20.81 -0.38 -7.07
CA ASP A 138 -21.36 0.91 -7.51
C ASP A 138 -20.30 1.99 -7.76
N ILE A 139 -19.06 1.79 -7.30
CA ILE A 139 -18.01 2.83 -7.31
C ILE A 139 -16.73 2.29 -7.94
N THR A 140 -16.40 2.83 -9.12
CA THR A 140 -15.12 2.56 -9.78
C THR A 140 -14.07 3.56 -9.32
N VAL A 141 -12.91 3.06 -8.87
CA VAL A 141 -11.76 3.91 -8.53
C VAL A 141 -11.17 4.50 -9.81
N SER A 142 -10.97 5.82 -9.83
CA SER A 142 -10.35 6.54 -10.95
C SER A 142 -8.84 6.69 -10.76
N LYS A 143 -8.08 6.64 -11.85
CA LYS A 143 -6.63 6.93 -11.85
C LYS A 143 -6.42 8.38 -12.26
N ILE A 144 -5.53 9.08 -11.56
CA ILE A 144 -5.03 10.40 -11.90
C ILE A 144 -3.51 10.28 -12.05
N GLU A 145 -2.96 10.72 -13.17
CA GLU A 145 -1.51 10.67 -13.39
C GLU A 145 -0.80 11.80 -12.63
N CYS A 146 0.36 11.49 -12.06
CA CYS A 146 1.23 12.49 -11.48
C CYS A 146 1.78 13.44 -12.56
N VAL A 147 1.74 14.76 -12.31
CA VAL A 147 2.27 15.78 -13.23
C VAL A 147 3.75 15.54 -13.56
N GLY A 148 4.53 15.09 -12.59
CA GLY A 148 5.95 14.74 -12.80
C GLY A 148 6.13 13.58 -13.78
N HIS A 149 5.23 12.59 -13.74
CA HIS A 149 5.22 11.47 -14.68
C HIS A 149 4.92 11.95 -16.09
N VAL A 150 3.83 12.71 -16.24
CA VAL A 150 3.41 13.27 -17.54
C VAL A 150 4.54 14.10 -18.15
N LYS A 151 5.19 14.99 -17.38
CA LYS A 151 6.31 15.79 -17.88
C LYS A 151 7.45 14.93 -18.46
N LYS A 152 7.83 13.86 -17.76
CA LYS A 152 8.88 12.95 -18.20
C LYS A 152 8.50 12.20 -19.48
N GLU A 153 7.25 11.78 -19.61
CA GLU A 153 6.75 11.15 -20.84
C GLU A 153 6.83 12.12 -22.03
N TRP A 154 6.45 13.38 -21.83
CA TRP A 154 6.52 14.41 -22.88
C TRP A 154 7.96 14.68 -23.32
N GLU A 155 8.89 14.81 -22.38
CA GLU A 155 10.32 15.00 -22.69
C GLU A 155 10.87 13.84 -23.53
N LEU A 156 10.51 12.59 -23.23
CA LEU A 156 10.95 11.43 -24.00
C LEU A 156 10.40 11.40 -25.44
N VAL A 157 9.23 11.97 -25.69
CA VAL A 157 8.55 11.93 -27.00
C VAL A 157 9.02 13.07 -27.91
N TYR A 158 9.32 14.24 -27.36
CA TYR A 158 9.56 15.46 -28.14
C TYR A 158 11.02 15.94 -28.15
N GLU A 159 11.90 15.36 -27.34
CA GLU A 159 13.35 15.68 -27.33
C GLU A 159 14.21 14.60 -28.00
N ASN A 160 13.60 13.62 -28.67
CA ASN A 160 14.23 12.64 -29.56
C ASN A 160 13.84 12.88 -31.02
#